data_AF-A0A926CUV2-F1
#
_entry.id   AF-A0A926CUV2-F1
#
_cell.length_a   1.000
_cell.length_b   1.000
_cell.length_c   1.000
_cell.angle_alpha   90.00
_cell.angle_beta   90.00
_cell.angle_gamma   90.00
#
_symmetry.space_group_name_H-M   'P 1'
#
loop_
_entity.id
_entity.type
_entity.pdbx_description
1 polymer ?
#
loop_
_entity_poly.entity_id
_entity_poly.type
_entity_poly.pdbx_seq_one_letter_code
_entity_poly.pdbx_strand_id
1 'polypeptide(L)'
;MSAPCQFLPWDTDFFGFRIARVNHNELTSELMPEIDTWSQGEAIQCLYLLANIHDLATTHLAENHGFHFVDLRLTLAQKLPDSFKAEQSPLIRPFQPQDLPYLEAIARSSYTDSRFYYDPGFPRERCDEFYAT
;
A
#
# COMPACT_ATOMS: atom_id res chain seq x y z
N MET A 1 14.23 -2.31 -20.89
CA MET A 1 13.94 -2.89 -19.57
C MET A 1 13.11 -1.88 -18.79
N SER A 2 12.12 -2.32 -18.02
CA SER A 2 11.38 -1.43 -17.11
C SER A 2 12.32 -1.01 -15.97
N ALA A 3 12.14 0.18 -15.42
CA ALA A 3 12.88 0.61 -14.23
C ALA A 3 12.63 -0.35 -13.05
N PRO A 4 13.62 -0.56 -12.15
CA PRO A 4 13.48 -1.48 -11.01
C PRO A 4 12.43 -1.00 -9.99
N CYS A 5 12.21 0.32 -9.95
CA CYS A 5 11.28 0.99 -9.06
C CYS A 5 10.39 1.98 -9.81
N GLN A 6 9.34 2.45 -9.12
CA GLN A 6 8.41 3.45 -9.60
C GLN A 6 8.19 4.51 -8.51
N PHE A 7 8.43 5.77 -8.87
CA PHE A 7 8.08 6.92 -8.02
C PHE A 7 6.55 7.04 -7.88
N LEU A 8 6.08 7.42 -6.69
CA LEU A 8 4.65 7.55 -6.38
C LEU A 8 4.33 9.03 -6.12
N PRO A 9 3.87 9.80 -7.14
CA PRO A 9 3.61 11.22 -7.00
C PRO A 9 2.53 11.52 -5.97
N TRP A 10 1.41 10.79 -6.03
CA TRP A 10 0.29 11.04 -5.13
C TRP A 10 0.65 10.79 -3.66
N ASP A 11 1.26 9.64 -3.35
CA ASP A 11 1.74 9.34 -1.99
C ASP A 11 2.77 10.38 -1.53
N THR A 12 3.68 10.78 -2.42
CA THR A 12 4.70 11.79 -2.10
C THR A 12 4.08 13.15 -1.77
N ASP A 13 3.17 13.62 -2.60
CA ASP A 13 2.48 14.89 -2.42
C ASP A 13 1.60 14.87 -1.16
N PHE A 14 0.96 13.72 -0.89
CA PHE A 14 0.11 13.54 0.26
C PHE A 14 0.91 13.54 1.58
N PHE A 15 1.92 12.67 1.68
CA PHE A 15 2.68 12.47 2.93
C PHE A 15 3.81 13.48 3.13
N GLY A 16 4.22 14.20 2.08
CA GLY A 16 5.22 15.27 2.16
C GLY A 16 6.68 14.79 2.17
N PHE A 17 6.94 13.54 1.78
CA PHE A 17 8.28 12.99 1.59
C PHE A 17 8.30 12.06 0.38
N ARG A 18 9.48 11.83 -0.21
CA ARG A 18 9.59 11.12 -1.49
C ARG A 18 9.38 9.62 -1.31
N ILE A 19 8.34 9.10 -1.94
CA ILE A 19 7.90 7.71 -1.83
C ILE A 19 8.00 7.02 -3.19
N ALA A 20 8.46 5.78 -3.19
CA ALA A 20 8.47 4.91 -4.36
C ALA A 20 8.05 3.48 -3.99
N ARG A 21 7.90 2.63 -5.00
CA ARG A 21 7.76 1.18 -4.83
C ARG A 21 8.72 0.42 -5.74
N VAL A 22 9.15 -0.76 -5.29
CA VAL A 22 9.81 -1.76 -6.13
C VAL A 22 8.76 -2.36 -7.08
N ASN A 23 9.12 -2.55 -8.35
CA ASN A 23 8.21 -3.11 -9.37
C ASN A 23 8.15 -4.64 -9.35
N HIS A 24 9.05 -5.27 -8.59
CA HIS A 24 9.15 -6.70 -8.40
C HIS A 24 8.68 -7.10 -7.00
N ASN A 25 8.16 -8.31 -6.89
CA ASN A 25 7.80 -8.94 -5.62
C ASN A 25 8.85 -9.96 -5.15
N GLU A 26 9.83 -10.26 -6.00
CA GLU A 26 10.96 -11.15 -5.71
C GLU A 26 12.26 -10.37 -5.90
N LEU A 27 13.13 -10.40 -4.90
CA LEU A 27 14.43 -9.75 -4.90
C LEU A 27 15.54 -10.75 -5.22
N THR A 28 16.56 -10.27 -5.92
CA THR A 28 17.80 -11.01 -6.12
C THR A 28 19.00 -10.13 -5.77
N SER A 29 20.15 -10.76 -5.53
CA SER A 29 21.39 -10.06 -5.25
C SER A 29 21.83 -9.15 -6.39
N GLU A 30 21.43 -9.45 -7.63
CA GLU A 30 21.71 -8.64 -8.81
C GLU A 30 20.77 -7.43 -8.93
N LEU A 31 19.51 -7.57 -8.48
CA LEU A 31 18.51 -6.50 -8.55
C LEU A 31 18.71 -5.43 -7.47
N MET A 32 19.19 -5.82 -6.28
CA MET A 32 19.34 -4.89 -5.16
C MET A 32 20.22 -3.66 -5.46
N PRO A 33 21.42 -3.80 -6.08
CA PRO A 33 22.23 -2.64 -6.46
C PRO A 33 21.50 -1.68 -7.43
N GLU A 34 20.65 -2.20 -8.32
CA GLU A 34 19.85 -1.37 -9.24
C GLU A 34 18.77 -0.59 -8.48
N ILE A 35 18.09 -1.24 -7.53
CA ILE A 35 17.10 -0.61 -6.65
C ILE A 35 17.75 0.50 -5.81
N ASP A 36 18.91 0.22 -5.20
CA ASP A 36 19.62 1.16 -4.34
C ASP A 36 20.09 2.38 -5.14
N THR A 37 20.71 2.14 -6.31
CA THR A 37 21.18 3.21 -7.20
C THR A 37 20.01 4.10 -7.66
N TRP A 38 18.89 3.49 -8.05
CA TRP A 38 17.70 4.23 -8.46
C TRP A 38 17.13 5.04 -7.30
N SER A 39 17.01 4.45 -6.11
CA SER A 39 16.43 5.09 -4.93
C SER A 39 17.28 6.26 -4.44
N GLN A 40 18.60 6.14 -4.51
CA GLN A 40 19.53 7.24 -4.21
C GLN A 40 19.44 8.35 -5.26
N GLY A 41 19.42 8.00 -6.55
CA GLY A 41 19.29 8.97 -7.64
C GLY A 41 18.00 9.77 -7.59
N GLU A 42 16.91 9.13 -7.16
CA GLU A 42 15.60 9.76 -6.97
C GLU A 42 15.40 10.31 -5.55
N ALA A 43 16.40 10.27 -4.67
CA ALA A 43 16.31 10.74 -3.27
C ALA A 43 15.06 10.21 -2.52
N ILE A 44 14.77 8.92 -2.68
CA ILE A 44 13.63 8.26 -2.03
C ILE A 44 13.86 8.15 -0.53
N GLN A 45 12.83 8.50 0.24
CA GLN A 45 12.84 8.44 1.70
C GLN A 45 12.09 7.22 2.23
N CYS A 46 11.12 6.70 1.47
CA CYS A 46 10.41 5.47 1.78
C CYS A 46 10.17 4.66 0.51
N LEU A 47 10.59 3.39 0.54
CA LEU A 47 10.47 2.47 -0.58
C LEU A 47 9.57 1.30 -0.18
N TYR A 48 8.45 1.13 -0.89
CA TYR A 48 7.55 0.01 -0.68
C TYR A 48 8.03 -1.24 -1.41
N LEU A 49 7.97 -2.38 -0.73
CA LEU A 49 8.13 -3.70 -1.34
C LEU A 49 6.92 -4.55 -0.98
N LEU A 50 6.17 -4.99 -1.99
CA LEU A 50 5.15 -6.03 -1.83
C LEU A 50 5.82 -7.39 -2.07
N ALA A 51 6.48 -7.90 -1.03
CA ALA A 51 7.24 -9.14 -1.11
C ALA A 51 6.34 -10.37 -1.34
N ASN A 52 6.84 -11.32 -2.15
CA ASN A 52 6.24 -12.65 -2.26
C ASN A 52 6.49 -13.44 -0.97
N ILE A 53 5.43 -13.72 -0.21
CA ILE A 53 5.51 -14.43 1.08
C ILE A 53 6.04 -15.87 0.96
N HIS A 54 6.02 -16.44 -0.24
CA HIS A 54 6.52 -17.78 -0.51
C HIS A 54 8.00 -17.81 -0.89
N ASP A 55 8.64 -16.65 -1.06
CA ASP A 55 10.06 -16.56 -1.35
C ASP A 55 10.86 -16.06 -0.14
N LEU A 56 11.47 -17.01 0.58
CA LEU A 56 12.28 -16.72 1.76
C LEU A 56 13.53 -15.90 1.42
N ALA A 57 14.08 -16.06 0.20
CA ALA A 57 15.25 -15.31 -0.23
C ALA A 57 14.96 -13.81 -0.30
N THR A 58 13.80 -13.44 -0.84
CA THR A 58 13.31 -12.05 -0.86
C THR A 58 13.20 -11.48 0.55
N THR A 59 12.60 -12.19 1.49
CA THR A 59 12.44 -11.71 2.88
C THR A 59 13.80 -11.41 3.49
N HIS A 60 14.76 -12.33 3.39
CA HIS A 60 16.09 -12.12 3.93
C HIS A 60 16.85 -10.98 3.23
N LEU A 61 16.76 -10.89 1.91
CA LEU A 61 17.39 -9.80 1.16
C LEU A 61 16.78 -8.45 1.55
N ALA A 62 15.46 -8.36 1.67
CA ALA A 62 14.77 -7.15 2.07
C ALA A 62 15.21 -6.70 3.48
N GLU A 63 15.19 -7.58 4.47
CA GLU A 63 15.64 -7.27 5.84
C GLU A 63 17.11 -6.81 5.88
N ASN A 64 17.99 -7.50 5.14
CA ASN A 64 19.42 -7.14 5.08
C ASN A 64 19.68 -5.78 4.42
N HIS A 65 18.74 -5.27 3.62
CA HIS A 65 18.81 -3.95 2.98
C HIS A 65 17.90 -2.91 3.65
N GLY A 66 17.48 -3.16 4.90
CA GLY A 66 16.79 -2.17 5.72
C GLY A 66 15.28 -2.05 5.46
N PHE A 67 14.68 -2.95 4.69
CA PHE A 67 13.22 -3.07 4.69
C PHE A 67 12.75 -3.65 6.02
N HIS A 68 11.59 -3.17 6.46
CA HIS A 68 10.92 -3.70 7.64
C HIS A 68 9.58 -4.30 7.24
N PHE A 69 9.23 -5.44 7.85
CA PHE A 69 7.91 -5.99 7.73
C PHE A 69 6.91 -5.08 8.44
N VAL A 70 5.96 -4.52 7.68
CA VAL A 70 4.94 -3.60 8.18
C VAL A 70 3.55 -4.21 8.24
N ASP A 71 3.21 -5.08 7.28
CA ASP A 71 1.85 -5.64 7.14
C ASP A 71 1.83 -6.86 6.20
N LEU A 72 0.79 -7.69 6.34
CA LEU A 72 0.50 -8.84 5.48
C LEU A 72 -0.81 -8.60 4.70
N ARG A 73 -0.72 -8.60 3.36
CA ARG A 73 -1.90 -8.52 2.50
C ARG A 73 -2.43 -9.89 2.12
N LEU A 74 -3.64 -10.23 2.59
CA LEU A 74 -4.39 -11.39 2.12
C LEU A 74 -5.42 -10.97 1.07
N THR A 75 -5.41 -11.62 -0.10
CA THR A 75 -6.42 -11.40 -1.14
C THR A 75 -7.41 -12.56 -1.15
N LEU A 76 -8.66 -12.28 -0.80
CA LEU A 76 -9.75 -13.24 -0.83
C LEU A 76 -10.52 -13.11 -2.15
N ALA A 77 -10.92 -14.23 -2.74
CA ALA A 77 -11.74 -14.25 -3.94
C ALA A 77 -12.86 -15.28 -3.79
N GLN A 78 -14.06 -14.89 -4.20
CA GLN A 78 -15.21 -15.78 -4.28
C GLN A 78 -15.82 -15.67 -5.66
N LYS A 79 -15.95 -16.80 -6.35
CA LYS A 79 -16.70 -16.87 -7.61
C LYS A 79 -18.19 -16.93 -7.27
N LEU A 80 -18.94 -15.94 -7.71
CA LEU A 80 -20.40 -15.97 -7.64
C LEU A 80 -20.95 -16.78 -8.82
N PRO A 81 -21.98 -17.63 -8.62
CA PRO A 81 -22.69 -18.26 -9.72
C PRO A 81 -23.31 -17.23 -10.67
N ASP A 82 -23.42 -17.55 -11.96
CA ASP A 82 -24.08 -16.65 -12.94
C ASP A 82 -25.55 -16.38 -12.59
N SER A 83 -26.17 -17.29 -11.83
CA SER A 83 -27.53 -17.16 -11.32
C SER A 83 -27.64 -16.32 -10.05
N PHE A 84 -26.52 -15.83 -9.50
CA PHE A 84 -26.52 -15.03 -8.28
C PHE A 84 -27.35 -13.76 -8.46
N LYS A 85 -28.29 -13.55 -7.55
CA LYS A 85 -29.06 -12.31 -7.45
C LYS A 85 -28.85 -11.77 -6.06
N ALA A 86 -28.28 -10.58 -5.97
CA ALA A 86 -28.19 -9.87 -4.71
C ALA A 86 -29.59 -9.55 -4.20
N GLU A 87 -29.86 -9.82 -2.92
CA GLU A 87 -31.07 -9.33 -2.28
C GLU A 87 -31.00 -7.80 -2.19
N GLN A 88 -32.06 -7.14 -2.65
CA GLN A 88 -32.16 -5.70 -2.48
C GLN A 88 -32.52 -5.39 -1.04
N SER A 89 -31.69 -4.60 -0.38
CA SER A 89 -31.95 -4.10 0.96
C SER A 89 -32.31 -2.61 0.87
N PRO A 90 -33.40 -2.15 1.50
CA PRO A 90 -33.70 -0.72 1.57
C PRO A 90 -32.63 0.07 2.38
N LEU A 91 -31.76 -0.63 3.12
CA LEU A 91 -30.66 -0.03 3.88
C LEU A 91 -29.38 0.14 3.06
N ILE A 92 -29.28 -0.49 1.90
CA ILE A 92 -28.09 -0.45 1.04
C ILE A 92 -28.47 0.20 -0.29
N ARG A 93 -27.88 1.36 -0.56
CA ARG A 93 -28.13 2.13 -1.78
C ARG A 93 -26.84 2.68 -2.37
N PRO A 94 -26.83 3.06 -3.66
CA PRO A 94 -25.70 3.75 -4.26
C PRO A 94 -25.34 5.04 -3.51
N PHE A 95 -24.05 5.37 -3.56
CA PHE A 95 -23.49 6.61 -3.03
C PHE A 95 -24.22 7.84 -3.58
N GLN A 96 -24.41 8.83 -2.73
CA GLN A 96 -24.85 10.17 -3.08
C GLN A 96 -23.88 11.21 -2.51
N PRO A 97 -23.65 12.36 -3.17
CA PRO A 97 -22.70 13.37 -2.70
C PRO A 97 -22.90 13.81 -1.24
N GLN A 98 -24.14 13.86 -0.75
CA GLN A 98 -24.45 14.21 0.65
C GLN A 98 -23.97 13.17 1.68
N ASP A 99 -23.64 11.94 1.25
CA ASP A 99 -23.13 10.89 2.13
C ASP A 99 -21.65 11.12 2.47
N LEU A 100 -20.92 11.88 1.64
CA LEU A 100 -19.47 12.02 1.70
C LEU A 100 -18.96 12.41 3.10
N PRO A 101 -19.49 13.46 3.77
CA PRO A 101 -18.98 13.85 5.09
C PRO A 101 -19.13 12.74 6.15
N TYR A 102 -20.18 11.93 6.04
CA TYR A 102 -20.42 10.81 6.95
C TYR A 102 -19.49 9.63 6.64
N LEU A 103 -19.25 9.34 5.37
CA LEU A 103 -18.34 8.29 4.93
C LEU A 103 -16.90 8.62 5.29
N GLU A 104 -16.44 9.85 5.10
CA GLU A 104 -15.12 10.32 5.53
C GLU A 104 -14.92 10.19 7.04
N ALA A 105 -15.94 10.56 7.84
CA ALA A 105 -15.90 10.44 9.29
C ALA A 105 -15.81 8.97 9.75
N ILE A 106 -16.54 8.07 9.10
CA ILE A 106 -16.45 6.63 9.35
C ILE A 106 -15.05 6.14 8.97
N ALA A 107 -14.61 6.41 7.73
CA ALA A 107 -13.36 5.93 7.18
C ALA A 107 -12.14 6.33 8.02
N ARG A 108 -12.12 7.56 8.54
CA ARG A 108 -11.07 8.08 9.44
C ARG A 108 -10.83 7.21 10.69
N SER A 109 -11.84 6.47 11.13
CA SER A 109 -11.78 5.68 12.37
C SER A 109 -12.02 4.19 12.18
N SER A 110 -12.53 3.77 11.02
CA SER A 110 -12.94 2.39 10.79
C SER A 110 -11.79 1.43 10.52
N TYR A 111 -10.64 1.94 10.10
CA TYR A 111 -9.51 1.09 9.72
C TYR A 111 -8.16 1.70 10.09
N THR A 112 -7.69 1.38 11.29
CA THR A 112 -6.36 1.76 11.79
C THR A 112 -5.34 0.63 11.68
N ASP A 113 -5.75 -0.56 11.21
CA ASP A 113 -4.90 -1.74 11.08
C ASP A 113 -4.32 -1.84 9.67
N SER A 114 -3.59 -0.80 9.25
CA SER A 114 -2.96 -0.75 7.93
C SER A 114 -1.47 -0.52 8.01
N ARG A 115 -0.76 -0.89 6.93
CA ARG A 115 0.68 -0.62 6.78
C ARG A 115 1.13 0.78 7.16
N PHE A 116 0.31 1.81 6.95
CA PHE A 116 0.68 3.20 7.26
C PHE A 116 0.64 3.49 8.76
N TYR A 117 -0.19 2.80 9.55
CA TYR A 117 -0.21 2.96 11.01
C TYR A 117 0.86 2.13 11.71
N TYR A 118 1.33 1.04 11.10
CA TYR A 118 2.39 0.19 11.65
C TYR A 118 3.80 0.67 11.29
N ASP A 119 3.96 1.42 10.21
CA ASP A 119 5.23 2.03 9.84
C ASP A 119 5.44 3.34 10.63
N PRO A 120 6.45 3.41 11.52
CA PRO A 120 6.71 4.60 12.34
C PRO A 120 7.17 5.82 11.52
N GLY A 121 7.51 5.64 10.24
CA GLY A 121 7.82 6.73 9.31
C GLY A 121 6.61 7.58 8.92
N PHE A 122 5.39 7.10 9.16
CA PHE A 122 4.15 7.81 8.81
C PHE A 122 3.50 8.42 10.07
N PRO A 123 3.32 9.75 10.13
CA PRO A 123 2.61 10.38 11.23
C PRO A 123 1.14 9.93 11.29
N ARG A 124 0.68 9.52 12.47
CA ARG A 124 -0.68 9.00 12.66
C ARG A 124 -1.78 9.93 12.12
N GLU A 125 -1.65 11.23 12.33
CA GLU A 125 -2.61 12.23 11.82
C GLU A 125 -2.70 12.23 10.30
N ARG A 126 -1.58 12.03 9.59
CA ARG A 126 -1.56 11.90 8.12
C ARG A 126 -2.21 10.60 7.66
N CYS A 127 -2.07 9.52 8.43
CA CYS A 127 -2.77 8.27 8.15
C CYS A 127 -4.29 8.43 8.30
N ASP A 128 -4.75 9.16 9.32
CA ASP A 128 -6.16 9.47 9.53
C ASP A 128 -6.73 10.30 8.36
N GLU A 129 -5.97 11.28 7.88
CA GLU A 129 -6.33 12.06 6.68
C GLU A 129 -6.38 11.19 5.42
N PHE A 130 -5.44 10.26 5.26
CA PHE A 130 -5.33 9.39 4.07
C PHE A 130 -6.60 8.59 3.83
N TYR A 131 -7.16 8.00 4.89
CA TYR A 131 -8.39 7.22 4.78
C TYR A 131 -9.66 8.09 4.65
N ALA A 132 -9.55 9.39 4.93
CA ALA A 132 -10.64 10.34 4.77
C ALA A 132 -10.60 11.10 3.42
N THR A 133 -9.74 10.70 2.47
CA THR A 133 -9.55 11.35 1.16
C THR A 133 -10.33 10.67 0.04
#